data_AF-A0A1Q7T0B0-F1
#
_entry.id   AF-A0A1Q7T0B0-F1
#
_cell.length_a   1.000
_cell.length_b   1.000
_cell.length_c   1.000
_cell.angle_alpha   90.00
_cell.angle_beta   90.00
_cell.angle_gamma   90.00
#
_symmetry.space_group_name_H-M   'P 1'
#
loop_
_entity.id
_entity.type
_entity.pdbx_description
1 polymer ?
#
loop_
_entity_poly.entity_id
_entity_poly.type
_entity_poly.pdbx_seq_one_letter_code
_entity_poly.pdbx_strand_id
1 'polypeptide(L)'
;MDPTDLSEGRVAEMISRVATYLRQERGLYSRASEPLALGWRTAVQPYFSKTLLENVRAVILKGARIPPPPFYAAAMDFSAGP
;
A
#
# COMPACT_ATOMS: atom_id res chain seq x y z
N MET A 1 -15.38 -1.49 -19.54
CA MET A 1 -14.08 -2.06 -19.94
C MET A 1 -14.34 -3.49 -20.36
N ASP A 2 -13.95 -3.88 -21.56
CA ASP A 2 -14.17 -5.26 -22.02
C ASP A 2 -13.22 -6.19 -21.24
N PRO A 3 -13.64 -7.33 -20.69
CA PRO A 3 -12.73 -8.27 -20.02
C PRO A 3 -11.57 -8.75 -20.92
N THR A 4 -11.66 -8.56 -22.24
CA THR A 4 -10.56 -8.77 -23.19
C THR A 4 -9.46 -7.68 -23.16
N ASP A 5 -9.68 -6.54 -22.50
CA ASP A 5 -8.71 -5.43 -22.34
C ASP A 5 -7.63 -5.68 -21.27
N LEU A 6 -7.75 -6.75 -20.46
CA LEU A 6 -6.79 -7.12 -19.42
C LEU A 6 -5.85 -8.23 -19.90
N SER A 7 -5.11 -7.97 -20.97
CA SER A 7 -4.02 -8.87 -21.38
C SER A 7 -3.02 -9.06 -20.23
N GLU A 8 -2.34 -10.20 -20.16
CA GLU A 8 -1.33 -10.48 -19.13
C GLU A 8 -0.26 -9.38 -19.07
N GLY A 9 0.17 -8.88 -20.24
CA GLY A 9 1.12 -7.78 -20.34
C GLY A 9 0.59 -6.49 -19.71
N ARG A 10 -0.70 -6.19 -19.89
CA ARG A 10 -1.35 -5.03 -19.27
C ARG A 10 -1.47 -5.17 -17.76
N VAL A 11 -1.81 -6.37 -17.27
CA VAL A 11 -1.86 -6.65 -15.83
C VAL A 11 -0.47 -6.52 -15.20
N ALA A 12 0.57 -7.07 -15.83
CA ALA A 12 1.95 -6.94 -15.37
C ALA A 12 2.43 -5.49 -15.33
N GLU A 13 2.05 -4.68 -16.32
CA GLU A 13 2.34 -3.24 -16.35
C GLU A 13 1.65 -2.51 -15.19
N MET A 14 0.37 -2.79 -14.94
CA MET A 14 -0.39 -2.21 -13.83
C MET A 14 0.23 -2.54 -12.47
N ILE A 15 0.57 -3.83 -12.24
CA ILE A 15 1.26 -4.29 -11.03
C ILE A 15 2.59 -3.55 -10.87
N SER A 16 3.37 -3.42 -11.95
CA SER A 16 4.68 -2.75 -11.92
C SER A 16 4.56 -1.27 -11.54
N ARG A 17 3.54 -0.57 -12.04
CA ARG A 17 3.26 0.83 -11.68
C ARG A 17 2.90 0.98 -10.21
N VAL A 18 1.99 0.13 -9.70
CA VAL A 18 1.59 0.15 -8.28
C VAL A 18 2.78 -0.19 -7.38
N ALA A 19 3.56 -1.22 -7.71
CA ALA A 19 4.74 -1.62 -6.94
C ALA A 19 5.81 -0.51 -6.91
N THR A 20 5.98 0.23 -8.00
CA THR A 20 6.89 1.37 -8.08
C THR A 20 6.41 2.52 -7.21
N TYR A 21 5.12 2.87 -7.28
CA TYR A 21 4.51 3.88 -6.42
C TYR A 21 4.68 3.53 -4.92
N LEU A 22 4.35 2.30 -4.51
CA LEU A 22 4.48 1.87 -3.12
C LEU A 22 5.93 1.92 -2.60
N ARG A 23 6.92 1.65 -3.47
CA ARG A 23 8.35 1.79 -3.12
C ARG A 23 8.74 3.25 -2.92
N GLN A 24 8.25 4.14 -3.77
CA GLN A 24 8.50 5.59 -3.65
C GLN A 24 7.86 6.16 -2.38
N GLU A 25 6.60 5.84 -2.11
CA GLU A 25 5.90 6.28 -0.90
C GLU A 25 6.59 5.75 0.37
N ARG A 26 7.04 4.49 0.36
CA ARG A 26 7.82 3.94 1.47
C ARG A 26 9.10 4.74 1.71
N GLY A 27 9.80 5.12 0.65
CA GLY A 27 10.98 5.98 0.74
C GLY A 27 10.64 7.34 1.36
N LEU A 28 9.59 7.99 0.84
CA LEU A 28 9.12 9.30 1.27
C LEU A 28 8.76 9.33 2.76
N TYR A 29 7.97 8.37 3.22
CA TYR A 29 7.47 8.34 4.59
C TYR A 29 8.35 7.56 5.57
N SER A 30 9.42 6.90 5.11
CA SER A 30 10.33 6.14 5.99
C SER A 30 10.81 6.97 7.18
N ARG A 31 11.21 8.23 6.94
CA ARG A 31 11.70 9.16 7.97
C ARG A 31 10.62 9.57 8.97
N ALA A 32 9.37 9.62 8.53
CA ALA A 32 8.21 9.97 9.36
C ALA A 32 7.50 8.75 9.97
N SER A 33 8.03 7.54 9.74
CA SER A 33 7.47 6.30 10.31
C SER A 33 8.10 5.98 11.66
N GLU A 34 7.32 5.35 12.52
CA GLU A 34 7.73 4.89 13.86
C GLU A 34 7.58 3.36 13.93
N PRO A 35 8.36 2.67 14.77
CA PRO A 35 8.13 1.25 15.05
C PRO A 35 6.69 1.01 15.51
N LEU A 36 6.16 -0.20 15.24
CA LEU A 36 4.84 -0.57 15.75
C LEU A 36 4.78 -0.40 17.27
N ALA A 37 3.75 0.31 17.74
CA ALA A 37 3.50 0.43 19.17
C ALA A 37 3.26 -0.95 19.78
N LEU A 38 3.69 -1.14 21.04
CA LEU A 38 3.71 -2.44 21.70
C LEU A 38 2.36 -3.16 21.65
N GLY A 39 1.26 -2.45 21.95
CA GLY A 39 -0.08 -3.03 21.92
C GLY A 39 -0.47 -3.61 20.56
N TRP A 40 -0.20 -2.86 19.48
CA TRP A 40 -0.45 -3.33 18.11
C TRP A 40 0.41 -4.54 17.77
N ARG A 41 1.70 -4.49 18.13
CA ARG A 41 2.63 -5.59 17.89
C ARG A 41 2.20 -6.88 18.61
N THR A 42 1.78 -6.77 19.87
CA THR A 42 1.30 -7.91 20.67
C THR A 42 0.02 -8.50 20.11
N ALA A 43 -0.93 -7.66 19.66
CA ALA A 43 -2.20 -8.11 19.12
C ALA A 43 -2.06 -8.99 17.86
N VAL A 44 -1.04 -8.73 17.04
CA VAL A 44 -0.81 -9.46 15.78
C VAL A 44 0.28 -10.53 15.87
N GLN A 45 0.97 -10.62 17.00
CA GLN A 45 2.07 -11.58 17.22
C GLN A 45 1.74 -13.04 16.88
N PRO A 46 0.52 -13.57 17.11
CA PRO A 46 0.19 -14.95 16.74
C PRO A 46 0.23 -15.24 15.23
N TYR A 47 0.13 -14.20 14.39
CA TYR A 47 -0.03 -14.35 12.93
C TYR A 47 1.25 -14.03 12.15
N PHE A 48 2.25 -13.41 12.79
CA PHE A 48 3.45 -12.91 12.13
C PHE A 48 4.72 -13.25 12.91
N SER A 49 5.82 -13.44 12.20
CA SER A 49 7.11 -13.70 12.84
C SER A 49 7.59 -12.50 13.64
N LYS A 50 8.30 -12.77 14.73
CA LYS A 50 8.91 -11.74 15.57
C LYS A 50 9.82 -10.81 14.75
N THR A 51 10.66 -11.37 13.89
CA THR A 51 11.57 -10.62 13.01
C THR A 51 10.82 -9.67 12.09
N LEU A 52 9.67 -10.07 11.53
CA LEU A 52 8.85 -9.17 10.72
C LEU A 52 8.33 -8.02 11.58
N LEU A 53 7.76 -8.33 12.74
CA LEU A 53 7.16 -7.34 13.63
C LEU A 53 8.15 -6.33 14.23
N GLU A 54 9.44 -6.69 14.33
CA GLU A 54 10.51 -5.78 14.75
C GLU A 54 10.95 -4.81 13.63
N ASN A 55 10.72 -5.19 12.37
CA ASN A 55 11.12 -4.40 11.20
C ASN A 55 9.96 -3.58 10.58
N VAL A 56 8.71 -3.89 10.93
CA VAL A 56 7.54 -3.14 10.45
C VAL A 56 7.47 -1.79 11.16
N ARG A 57 7.22 -0.75 10.37
CA ARG A 57 7.03 0.63 10.83
C ARG A 57 5.67 1.14 10.35
N ALA A 58 5.06 2.00 11.14
CA ALA A 58 3.78 2.63 10.83
C ALA A 58 3.96 4.15 10.69
N VAL A 59 3.22 4.74 9.76
CA VAL A 59 3.11 6.20 9.62
C VAL A 59 1.84 6.65 10.32
N ILE A 60 1.97 7.45 11.38
CA ILE A 60 0.81 7.97 12.13
C ILE A 60 0.45 9.35 11.60
N LEU A 61 -0.65 9.42 10.85
CA LEU A 61 -1.16 10.65 10.28
C LEU A 61 -1.92 11.44 11.36
N LYS A 62 -1.21 12.25 12.16
CA LYS A 62 -1.77 13.10 13.24
C LYS A 62 -2.60 14.27 12.67
N GLY A 63 -3.68 13.98 11.97
CA GLY A 63 -4.48 14.95 11.21
C GLY A 63 -3.95 15.28 9.81
N ALA A 64 -2.74 14.79 9.47
CA ALA A 64 -2.22 14.85 8.12
C ALA A 64 -3.02 13.95 7.16
N ARG A 65 -2.97 14.26 5.87
CA ARG A 65 -3.55 13.43 4.81
C ARG A 65 -2.46 13.04 3.82
N ILE A 66 -2.44 11.76 3.44
CA ILE A 66 -1.68 11.29 2.28
C ILE A 66 -2.57 11.55 1.06
N PRO A 67 -2.06 12.21 0.00
CA PRO A 67 -2.84 12.42 -1.21
C PRO A 67 -3.25 11.06 -1.81
N PRO A 68 -4.42 10.98 -2.47
CA PRO A 68 -4.79 9.75 -3.15
C PRO A 68 -3.70 9.38 -4.17
N PRO A 69 -3.41 8.08 -4.36
CA PRO A 69 -2.47 7.65 -5.39
C PRO A 69 -2.87 8.21 -6.76
N PRO A 70 -1.90 8.47 -7.66
CA PRO A 70 -2.19 9.06 -8.98
C PRO A 70 -3.07 8.17 -9.87
N PHE A 71 -3.23 6.89 -9.51
CA PHE A 71 -4.10 5.92 -10.18
C PHE A 71 -5.44 5.69 -9.47
N TYR A 72 -5.76 6.44 -8.42
CA TYR A 72 -7.00 6.26 -7.65
C TYR A 72 -8.25 6.51 -8.51
N ALA A 73 -8.25 7.55 -9.35
CA ALA A 73 -9.35 7.82 -10.25
C ALA A 73 -9.60 6.64 -11.21
N ALA A 74 -8.55 6.13 -11.84
CA ALA A 74 -8.65 4.95 -12.71
C ALA A 74 -9.15 3.70 -11.97
N ALA A 75 -8.78 3.53 -10.71
CA ALA A 75 -9.30 2.43 -9.87
C ALA A 75 -10.79 2.62 -9.55
N MET A 76 -11.22 3.86 -9.28
CA MET A 76 -12.63 4.18 -9.05
C MET A 76 -13.46 3.89 -10.30
N ASP A 77 -13.01 4.35 -11.47
CA ASP A 77 -13.66 4.08 -12.76
C ASP A 77 -13.75 2.58 -13.06
N PHE A 78 -12.71 1.81 -12.72
CA PHE A 78 -12.71 0.36 -12.85
C PHE A 78 -13.69 -0.33 -11.89
N SER A 79 -13.77 0.16 -10.65
CA SER A 79 -14.61 -0.43 -9.59
C SER A 79 -16.08 -0.03 -9.65
N ALA A 80 -16.42 1.02 -10.40
CA ALA A 80 -17.77 1.59 -10.44
C ALA A 80 -18.83 0.64 -11.03
N GLY A 81 -18.44 -0.45 -11.69
CA GLY A 81 -19.37 -1.38 -12.34
C GLY A 81 -20.18 -0.72 -13.48
N PRO A 82 -20.87 -1.50 -14.31
CA PRO A 82 -21.86 -0.95 -15.27
C PRO A 82 -23.11 -0.41 -14.57
#